data_AF-X0YCR9-F1
#
_entry.id   AF-X0YCR9-F1
#
_cell.length_a   1.000
_cell.length_b   1.000
_cell.length_c   1.000
_cell.angle_alpha   90.00
_cell.angle_beta   90.00
_cell.angle_gamma   90.00
#
_symmetry.space_group_name_H-M   'P 1'
#
loop_
_entity.id
_entity.type
_entity.pdbx_description
1 polymer ?
#
loop_
_entity_poly.entity_id
_entity_poly.type
_entity_poly.pdbx_seq_one_letter_code
_entity_poly.pdbx_strand_id
1 'polypeptide(L)'
;MDNLFLYILGSLINSWFICTWFFTSLPLHLFKPFIDKDLEIYSWEDWSNWLMLKNDFIAELLGCPLCLGFWSSLTIATLIANVNGLDYKFILAGWFTWPLIAFTFYKKLEK
;
A
#
# COMPACT_ATOMS: atom_id res chain seq x y z
N MET A 1 -9.72 -25.55 4.89
CA MET A 1 -10.28 -24.30 5.45
C MET A 1 -9.22 -23.20 5.54
N ASP A 2 -7.95 -23.55 5.49
CA ASP A 2 -6.83 -22.63 5.75
C ASP A 2 -6.62 -21.59 4.64
N ASN A 3 -6.84 -21.94 3.37
CA ASN A 3 -6.64 -21.01 2.25
C ASN A 3 -7.60 -19.81 2.27
N LEU A 4 -8.86 -20.03 2.67
CA LEU A 4 -9.83 -18.94 2.77
C LEU A 4 -9.49 -18.00 3.94
N PHE A 5 -9.06 -18.57 5.07
CA PHE A 5 -8.59 -17.80 6.21
C PHE A 5 -7.37 -16.94 5.84
N LEU A 6 -6.36 -17.54 5.20
CA LEU A 6 -5.17 -16.83 4.72
C LEU A 6 -5.51 -15.74 3.69
N TYR A 7 -6.51 -15.99 2.83
CA TYR A 7 -6.97 -15.00 1.88
C TYR A 7 -7.59 -13.78 2.56
N ILE A 8 -8.48 -14.01 3.53
CA ILE A 8 -9.12 -12.93 4.30
C ILE A 8 -8.07 -12.16 5.10
N LEU A 9 -7.13 -12.87 5.73
CA LEU A 9 -6.03 -12.26 6.47
C LEU A 9 -5.17 -11.37 5.57
N GLY A 10 -4.79 -11.85 4.39
CA GLY A 10 -4.02 -11.06 3.41
C GLY A 10 -4.78 -9.82 2.95
N SER A 11 -6.08 -9.94 2.68
CA SER A 11 -6.94 -8.80 2.34
C SER A 11 -7.01 -7.76 3.47
N LEU A 12 -7.07 -8.20 4.72
CA LEU A 12 -7.09 -7.32 5.89
C LEU A 12 -5.75 -6.62 6.08
N ILE A 13 -4.63 -7.34 5.96
CA ILE A 13 -3.28 -6.77 6.02
C ILE A 13 -3.11 -5.70 4.94
N ASN A 14 -3.52 -6.01 3.71
CA ASN A 14 -3.43 -5.05 2.60
C ASN A 14 -4.29 -3.81 2.85
N SER A 15 -5.53 -4.00 3.29
CA SER A 15 -6.44 -2.88 3.60
C SER A 15 -5.90 -2.03 4.74
N TRP A 16 -5.38 -2.64 5.80
CA TRP A 16 -4.75 -1.96 6.93
C TRP A 16 -3.52 -1.15 6.49
N PHE A 17 -2.67 -1.73 5.66
CA PHE A 17 -1.49 -1.06 5.11
C PHE A 17 -1.89 0.20 4.32
N ILE A 18 -2.83 0.08 3.37
CA ILE A 18 -3.28 1.21 2.56
C ILE A 18 -3.93 2.30 3.42
N CYS A 19 -4.84 1.94 4.32
CA CYS A 19 -5.45 2.94 5.21
C CYS A 19 -4.39 3.64 6.07
N THR A 20 -3.44 2.90 6.64
CA THR A 20 -2.37 3.50 7.45
C THR A 20 -1.50 4.44 6.62
N TRP A 21 -1.17 4.05 5.38
CA TRP A 21 -0.34 4.88 4.50
C TRP A 21 -0.95 6.25 4.20
N PHE A 22 -2.27 6.30 3.94
CA PHE A 22 -2.94 7.53 3.52
C PHE A 22 -3.54 8.35 4.67
N PHE A 23 -3.86 7.74 5.81
CA PHE A 23 -4.47 8.46 6.95
C PHE A 23 -3.47 8.86 8.04
N THR A 24 -2.22 8.40 7.99
CA THR A 24 -1.21 8.74 9.01
C THR A 24 -0.04 9.50 8.39
N SER A 25 0.81 10.09 9.25
CA SER A 25 2.07 10.72 8.84
C SER A 25 3.20 9.72 8.55
N LEU A 26 2.89 8.42 8.43
CA LEU A 26 3.89 7.37 8.18
C LEU A 26 4.83 7.67 6.99
N PRO A 27 4.33 8.04 5.78
CA PRO A 27 5.22 8.35 4.66
C PRO A 27 6.19 9.50 4.97
N LEU A 28 5.74 10.53 5.71
CA LEU A 28 6.62 11.65 6.12
C LEU A 28 7.79 11.15 6.97
N HIS A 29 7.54 10.28 7.94
CA HIS A 29 8.57 9.74 8.81
C HIS A 29 9.50 8.75 8.10
N LEU A 30 8.95 7.92 7.20
CA LEU A 30 9.73 6.93 6.44
C LEU A 30 10.70 7.61 5.47
N PHE A 31 10.27 8.69 4.81
CA PHE A 31 11.09 9.39 3.83
C PHE A 31 11.96 10.49 4.42
N LYS A 32 11.76 10.88 5.70
CA LYS A 32 12.55 11.91 6.38
C LYS A 32 14.08 11.76 6.24
N PRO A 33 14.68 10.55 6.29
CA PRO A 33 16.12 10.39 6.09
C PRO A 33 16.61 10.68 4.66
N PHE A 34 15.71 10.66 3.68
CA PHE A 34 16.00 10.88 2.26
C PHE A 34 15.67 12.31 1.79
N ILE A 35 15.06 13.10 2.65
CA ILE A 35 14.72 14.51 2.42
C ILE A 35 15.88 15.36 2.93
N ASP A 36 16.31 16.34 2.13
CA ASP A 36 17.34 17.29 2.54
C ASP A 36 16.92 18.02 3.83
N LYS A 37 17.84 18.16 4.79
CA LYS A 37 17.53 18.71 6.12
C LYS A 37 16.95 20.13 6.11
N ASP A 38 17.16 20.85 5.01
CA ASP A 38 16.72 22.22 4.81
C ASP A 38 15.31 22.30 4.18
N LEU A 39 14.74 21.17 3.75
CA LEU A 39 13.39 21.06 3.18
C LEU A 39 12.38 20.74 4.29
N GLU A 40 11.60 21.74 4.63
CA GLU A 40 10.51 21.68 5.60
C GLU A 40 9.27 20.98 5.02
N ILE A 41 9.27 19.64 5.05
CA ILE A 41 8.12 18.83 4.65
C ILE A 41 7.28 18.50 5.89
N TYR A 42 6.18 19.23 6.08
CA TYR A 42 5.30 19.09 7.24
C TYR A 42 3.93 18.51 6.90
N SER A 43 3.51 18.55 5.63
CA SER A 43 2.22 18.03 5.18
C SER A 43 2.36 16.92 4.14
N TRP A 44 1.30 16.14 3.99
CA TRP A 44 1.21 15.12 2.94
C TRP A 44 1.32 15.73 1.54
N GLU A 45 0.75 16.92 1.34
CA GLU A 45 0.83 17.65 0.07
C GLU A 45 2.28 18.07 -0.23
N ASP A 46 2.99 18.60 0.75
CA ASP A 46 4.41 18.98 0.59
C ASP A 46 5.26 17.75 0.24
N TRP A 47 4.99 16.62 0.88
CA TRP A 47 5.69 15.36 0.60
C TRP A 47 5.40 14.83 -0.79
N SER A 48 4.12 14.83 -1.19
CA SER A 48 3.71 14.40 -2.52
C SER A 48 4.35 15.26 -3.60
N ASN A 49 4.34 16.59 -3.44
CA ASN A 49 4.96 17.54 -4.35
C ASN A 49 6.48 17.35 -4.44
N TRP A 50 7.16 17.18 -3.29
CA TRP A 50 8.59 16.88 -3.28
C TRP A 50 8.92 15.57 -4.00
N LEU A 51 8.09 14.53 -3.78
CA LEU A 51 8.29 13.22 -4.39
C LEU A 51 8.06 13.28 -5.90
N MET A 52 7.06 14.04 -6.38
CA MET A 52 6.85 14.29 -7.81
C MET A 52 8.08 14.95 -8.46
N LEU A 53 8.65 15.96 -7.80
CA LEU A 53 9.86 16.65 -8.29
C LEU A 53 11.09 15.74 -8.37
N LYS A 54 11.18 14.72 -7.50
CA LYS A 54 12.29 13.76 -7.49
C LYS A 54 12.06 12.59 -8.45
N ASN A 55 10.86 12.02 -8.46
CA ASN A 55 10.49 10.88 -9.27
C ASN A 55 8.96 10.75 -9.39
N ASP A 56 8.43 11.27 -10.50
CA ASP A 56 7.00 11.22 -10.84
C ASP A 56 6.41 9.80 -10.77
N PHE A 57 7.16 8.78 -11.22
CA PHE A 57 6.67 7.41 -11.22
C PHE A 57 6.45 6.88 -9.80
N ILE A 58 7.38 7.15 -8.89
CA ILE A 58 7.25 6.75 -7.47
C ILE A 58 6.14 7.56 -6.79
N ALA A 59 6.01 8.84 -7.13
CA ALA A 59 4.96 9.70 -6.61
C ALA A 59 3.57 9.19 -6.97
N GLU A 60 3.35 8.82 -8.23
CA GLU A 60 2.08 8.24 -8.68
C GLU A 60 1.80 6.88 -8.00
N LEU A 61 2.84 6.05 -7.86
CA LEU A 61 2.73 4.74 -7.21
C LEU A 61 2.31 4.84 -5.74
N LEU A 62 2.95 5.72 -4.98
CA LEU A 62 2.73 5.88 -3.53
C LEU A 62 1.60 6.85 -3.20
N GLY A 63 1.23 7.73 -4.13
CA GLY A 63 0.16 8.71 -3.99
C GLY A 63 -1.22 8.21 -4.42
N CYS A 64 -1.29 7.16 -5.24
CA CYS A 64 -2.57 6.54 -5.61
C CYS A 64 -2.87 5.31 -4.72
N PRO A 65 -3.97 5.32 -3.94
CA PRO A 65 -4.32 4.19 -3.08
C PRO A 65 -4.53 2.87 -3.83
N LEU A 66 -5.01 2.95 -5.07
CA LEU A 66 -5.26 1.78 -5.89
C LEU A 66 -3.97 1.25 -6.54
N CYS A 67 -3.05 2.13 -6.96
CA CYS A 67 -1.74 1.73 -7.46
C CYS A 67 -0.89 1.13 -6.34
N LEU A 68 -0.81 1.80 -5.19
CA LEU A 68 -0.11 1.26 -4.02
C LEU A 68 -0.74 -0.07 -3.61
N GLY A 69 -2.07 -0.13 -3.56
CA GLY A 69 -2.85 -1.33 -3.27
C GLY A 69 -2.55 -2.49 -4.21
N PHE A 70 -2.37 -2.22 -5.50
CA PHE A 70 -2.03 -3.23 -6.51
C PHE A 70 -0.67 -3.88 -6.22
N TRP A 71 0.37 -3.07 -5.99
CA TRP A 71 1.71 -3.58 -5.76
C TRP A 71 1.89 -4.17 -4.35
N SER A 72 1.25 -3.59 -3.34
CA SER A 72 1.24 -4.16 -1.99
C SER A 72 0.50 -5.50 -1.96
N SER A 73 -0.61 -5.64 -2.70
CA SER A 73 -1.34 -6.91 -2.78
C SER A 73 -0.51 -8.00 -3.43
N LEU A 74 0.23 -7.69 -4.51
CA LEU A 74 1.16 -8.65 -5.11
C LEU A 74 2.21 -9.11 -4.11
N THR A 75 2.80 -8.16 -3.38
CA THR A 75 3.85 -8.43 -2.39
C THR A 75 3.31 -9.32 -1.25
N ILE A 76 2.19 -8.94 -0.65
CA ILE A 76 1.57 -9.68 0.46
C ILE A 76 1.12 -11.07 -0.01
N ALA A 77 0.49 -11.18 -1.17
CA ALA A 77 0.00 -12.46 -1.68
C ALA A 77 1.16 -13.41 -2.01
N THR A 78 2.26 -12.87 -2.56
CA THR A 78 3.49 -13.63 -2.83
C THR A 78 4.15 -14.08 -1.53
N LEU A 79 4.21 -13.23 -0.50
CA LEU A 79 4.76 -13.61 0.82
C LEU A 79 3.94 -14.72 1.47
N ILE A 80 2.61 -14.56 1.54
CA ILE A 80 1.72 -15.57 2.13
C ILE A 80 1.81 -16.90 1.36
N ALA A 81 1.84 -16.84 0.03
CA ALA A 81 1.94 -18.04 -0.80
C ALA A 81 3.27 -18.78 -0.61
N ASN A 82 4.40 -18.06 -0.54
CA ASN A 82 5.71 -18.69 -0.32
C ASN A 82 5.84 -19.29 1.08
N VAL A 83 5.36 -18.60 2.12
CA VAL A 83 5.46 -19.09 3.51
C VAL A 83 4.60 -20.33 3.74
N ASN A 84 3.44 -20.43 3.08
CA ASN A 84 2.48 -21.52 3.28
C ASN A 84 2.48 -22.56 2.15
N GLY A 85 3.36 -22.43 1.15
CA GLY A 85 3.43 -23.34 -0.01
C GLY A 85 2.16 -23.35 -0.87
N LEU A 86 1.53 -22.20 -1.09
CA LEU A 86 0.29 -22.08 -1.87
C LEU A 86 0.56 -21.97 -3.38
N ASP A 87 -0.44 -22.37 -4.18
CA ASP A 87 -0.42 -22.29 -5.64
C ASP A 87 -0.41 -20.82 -6.14
N TYR A 88 0.14 -20.58 -7.33
CA TYR A 88 0.21 -19.26 -7.96
C TYR A 88 -1.17 -18.62 -8.17
N LYS A 89 -2.22 -19.44 -8.25
CA LYS A 89 -3.62 -19.00 -8.30
C LYS A 89 -4.01 -18.15 -7.09
N PHE A 90 -3.46 -18.44 -5.91
CA PHE A 90 -3.69 -17.63 -4.72
C PHE A 90 -3.09 -16.23 -4.87
N ILE A 91 -1.89 -16.15 -5.46
CA ILE A 91 -1.21 -14.89 -5.74
C ILE A 91 -2.04 -14.06 -6.70
N LEU A 92 -2.49 -14.65 -7.81
CA LEU A 92 -3.34 -13.96 -8.79
C LEU A 92 -4.66 -13.50 -8.17
N ALA A 93 -5.31 -14.36 -7.38
CA ALA A 93 -6.54 -14.00 -6.69
C ALA A 93 -6.31 -12.79 -5.78
N GLY A 94 -5.33 -12.83 -4.87
CA GLY A 94 -5.05 -11.73 -3.96
C GLY A 94 -4.60 -10.46 -4.68
N TRP A 95 -3.74 -10.58 -5.69
CA TRP A 95 -3.20 -9.45 -6.43
C TRP A 95 -4.29 -8.61 -7.11
N PHE A 96 -5.28 -9.25 -7.73
CA PHE A 96 -6.32 -8.52 -8.47
C PHE A 96 -7.52 -8.12 -7.61
N THR A 97 -7.83 -8.84 -6.53
CA THR A 97 -9.04 -8.56 -5.73
C THR A 97 -8.77 -7.68 -4.52
N TRP A 98 -7.65 -7.87 -3.80
CA TRP A 98 -7.36 -7.12 -2.57
C TRP A 98 -7.13 -5.62 -2.78
N PRO A 99 -6.63 -5.11 -3.92
CA PRO A 99 -6.54 -3.66 -4.15
C PRO A 99 -7.92 -3.00 -4.14
N LEU A 100 -8.92 -3.65 -4.75
CA LEU A 100 -10.29 -3.15 -4.80
C LEU A 100 -10.90 -3.16 -3.39
N ILE A 101 -10.68 -4.23 -2.62
CA ILE A 101 -11.16 -4.30 -1.24
C ILE A 101 -10.53 -3.19 -0.40
N ALA A 102 -9.20 -3.05 -0.44
CA ALA A 102 -8.49 -1.99 0.27
C ALA A 102 -8.98 -0.60 -0.13
N PHE A 103 -9.20 -0.36 -1.42
CA PHE A 103 -9.75 0.90 -1.92
C PHE A 103 -11.15 1.20 -1.38
N THR A 104 -12.03 0.18 -1.27
CA THR A 104 -13.36 0.39 -0.67
C THR A 104 -13.29 0.77 0.81
N PHE A 105 -12.36 0.18 1.58
CA PHE A 105 -12.13 0.56 2.97
C PHE A 105 -11.58 1.99 3.09
N TYR A 106 -10.59 2.32 2.27
CA TYR A 106 -10.03 3.66 2.19
C TYR A 106 -11.12 4.71 1.89
N LYS A 107 -11.93 4.50 0.84
CA LYS A 107 -13.02 5.41 0.48
C LYS A 107 -14.10 5.54 1.54
N LYS A 108 -14.29 4.52 2.39
CA LYS A 108 -15.23 4.57 3.50
C LYS A 108 -14.71 5.40 4.67
N LEU A 109 -13.40 5.43 4.88
CA LEU A 109 -12.74 6.19 5.95
C LEU A 109 -12.38 7.63 5.55
N GLU A 110 -12.29 7.91 4.25
CA GLU A 110 -12.04 9.26 3.71
C GLU A 110 -13.27 10.18 3.87
N LYS A 111 -14.46 9.61 4.08
CA LYS A 111 -15.71 10.33 4.34
C LYS A 111 -15.90 10.64 5.82
#